data_AF-A0A383F820-F1
#
_entry.id   AF-A0A383F820-F1
#
_cell.length_a   1.000
_cell.length_b   1.000
_cell.length_c   1.000
_cell.angle_alpha   90.00
_cell.angle_beta   90.00
_cell.angle_gamma   90.00
#
_symmetry.space_group_name_H-M   'P 1'
#
loop_
_entity.id
_entity.type
_entity.pdbx_description
1 polymer ?
#
loop_
_entity_poly.entity_id
_entity_poly.type
_entity_poly.pdbx_seq_one_letter_code
_entity_poly.pdbx_strand_id
1 'polypeptide(L)'
;SKRISFILGALWAFIANKYFTFKSIGPARKEMVLFALLYFTSFYLNGLIHDLTWSLSSIDWLSFLTATSTSTMVNYIGQKYIVFKHR
;
A
#
# COMPACT_ATOMS: atom_id res chain seq x y z
N SER A 1 16.75 -7.40 -17.46
CA SER A 1 15.98 -6.17 -17.76
C SER A 1 14.71 -5.99 -16.93
N LYS A 2 13.77 -6.95 -16.84
CA LYS A 2 12.46 -6.73 -16.15
C LYS A 2 12.53 -6.32 -14.67
N ARG A 3 13.46 -6.91 -13.90
CA ARG A 3 13.64 -6.61 -12.46
C ARG A 3 14.11 -5.17 -12.20
N ILE A 4 14.95 -4.63 -13.08
CA ILE A 4 15.48 -3.27 -12.98
C ILE A 4 14.37 -2.26 -13.30
N SER A 5 13.56 -2.52 -14.34
CA SER A 5 12.37 -1.72 -14.63
C SER A 5 11.36 -1.74 -13.47
N PHE A 6 11.22 -2.87 -12.77
CA PHE A 6 10.35 -2.97 -11.60
C PHE A 6 10.85 -2.11 -10.43
N ILE A 7 12.16 -2.15 -10.16
CA ILE A 7 12.78 -1.32 -9.11
C ILE A 7 12.66 0.16 -9.46
N LEU A 8 12.91 0.55 -10.71
CA LEU A 8 12.75 1.93 -11.17
C LEU A 8 11.30 2.41 -11.06
N GLY A 9 10.33 1.57 -11.40
CA GLY A 9 8.91 1.86 -11.22
C GLY A 9 8.53 2.03 -9.74
N ALA A 10 9.07 1.19 -8.86
CA ALA A 10 8.86 1.32 -7.42
C ALA A 10 9.48 2.61 -6.84
N LEU A 11 10.68 2.98 -7.30
CA LEU A 11 11.32 4.24 -6.94
C LEU A 11 10.50 5.45 -7.43
N TRP A 12 9.98 5.40 -8.67
CA TRP A 12 9.13 6.45 -9.20
C TRP A 12 7.81 6.59 -8.43
N ALA A 13 7.17 5.46 -8.11
CA ALA A 13 5.95 5.45 -7.28
C ALA A 13 6.19 6.02 -5.88
N PHE A 14 7.37 5.78 -5.31
CA PHE A 14 7.76 6.40 -4.04
C PHE A 14 7.95 7.91 -4.16
N ILE A 15 8.65 8.38 -5.20
CA ILE A 15 8.84 9.81 -5.46
C ILE A 15 7.49 10.51 -5.71
N ALA A 16 6.62 9.91 -6.52
CA ALA A 16 5.28 10.44 -6.80
C ALA A 16 4.44 10.54 -5.52
N ASN A 17 4.40 9.48 -4.69
CA ASN A 17 3.65 9.53 -3.44
C ASN A 17 4.26 10.55 -2.45
N LYS A 18 5.58 10.64 -2.36
CA LYS A 18 6.25 11.57 -1.46
C LYS A 18 6.04 13.05 -1.86
N TYR A 19 6.28 13.39 -3.13
CA TYR A 19 6.28 14.77 -3.60
C TYR A 19 4.91 15.26 -4.09
N PHE A 20 4.13 14.40 -4.75
CA PHE A 20 2.85 14.78 -5.33
C PHE A 20 1.69 14.60 -4.34
N THR A 21 1.56 13.40 -3.76
CA THR A 21 0.41 13.07 -2.89
C THR A 21 0.52 13.67 -1.49
N PHE A 22 1.71 13.62 -0.87
CA PHE A 22 1.85 13.96 0.55
C PHE A 22 2.72 15.18 0.85
N LYS A 23 3.47 15.71 -0.13
CA LYS A 23 4.34 16.90 0.01
C LYS A 23 5.20 16.92 1.30
N SER A 24 5.63 15.75 1.76
CA SER A 24 6.39 15.63 3.01
C SER A 24 7.87 16.01 2.81
N ILE A 25 8.34 16.99 3.58
CA ILE A 25 9.75 17.45 3.63
C ILE A 25 10.58 16.58 4.61
N GLY A 26 9.99 15.52 5.18
CA GLY A 26 10.62 14.63 6.15
C GLY A 26 11.74 13.74 5.59
N PRO A 27 12.53 13.09 6.49
CA PRO A 27 13.66 12.25 6.10
C PRO A 27 13.21 11.01 5.30
N ALA A 28 13.61 10.97 4.02
CA ALA A 28 13.18 9.96 3.04
C ALA A 28 13.43 8.50 3.46
N ARG A 29 14.49 8.23 4.21
CA ARG A 29 14.87 6.87 4.61
C ARG A 29 13.86 6.24 5.59
N LYS A 30 13.34 7.02 6.55
CA LYS A 30 12.33 6.52 7.51
C LYS A 30 11.00 6.26 6.81
N GLU A 31 10.60 7.18 5.93
CA GLU A 31 9.37 7.08 5.15
C GLU A 31 9.39 5.85 4.23
N MET A 32 10.53 5.54 3.60
CA MET A 32 10.67 4.35 2.74
C MET A 32 10.52 3.04 3.52
N VAL A 33 11.09 2.95 4.72
CA VAL A 33 10.96 1.77 5.59
C VAL A 33 9.53 1.62 6.11
N LEU A 34 8.91 2.72 6.55
CA LEU A 34 7.50 2.72 6.98
C LEU A 34 6.57 2.35 5.82
N PHE A 35 6.82 2.86 4.61
CA PHE A 35 6.07 2.52 3.41
C PHE A 35 6.16 1.03 3.09
N ALA A 36 7.37 0.46 3.12
CA ALA A 36 7.57 -0.97 2.91
C ALA A 36 6.81 -1.82 3.94
N LEU A 37 6.92 -1.46 5.23
CA LEU A 37 6.17 -2.12 6.31
C LEU A 37 4.66 -2.06 6.08
N LEU A 38 4.16 -0.90 5.68
CA LEU A 38 2.73 -0.71 5.44
C LEU A 38 2.23 -1.51 4.25
N TYR A 39 3.03 -1.58 3.19
CA TYR A 39 2.73 -2.40 2.02
C TYR A 39 2.70 -3.89 2.38
N PHE A 40 3.62 -4.35 3.23
CA PHE A 40 3.61 -5.71 3.77
C PHE A 40 2.37 -6.00 4.61
N THR A 41 1.97 -5.07 5.50
CA THR A 41 0.74 -5.21 6.29
C THR A 41 -0.51 -5.22 5.41
N SER A 42 -0.59 -4.36 4.40
CA SER A 42 -1.69 -4.33 3.45
C SER A 42 -1.77 -5.61 2.62
N PHE A 43 -0.63 -6.18 2.22
CA PHE A 43 -0.58 -7.49 1.55
C PHE A 43 -1.11 -8.61 2.45
N TYR A 44 -0.67 -8.64 3.71
CA TYR A 44 -1.15 -9.63 4.68
C TYR A 44 -2.66 -9.49 4.96
N LEU A 45 -3.16 -8.26 5.13
CA LEU A 45 -4.59 -7.98 5.30
C LEU A 45 -5.40 -8.33 4.06
N ASN A 46 -4.86 -8.12 2.86
CA ASN A 46 -5.54 -8.47 1.62
C ASN A 46 -5.77 -9.99 1.53
N GLY A 47 -4.78 -10.80 1.91
CA GLY A 47 -4.93 -12.26 2.02
C GLY A 47 -5.99 -12.66 3.04
N LEU A 48 -5.93 -12.09 4.26
CA LEU A 48 -6.92 -12.37 5.30
C LEU A 48 -8.36 -12.00 4.91
N ILE A 49 -8.55 -10.86 4.24
CA ILE A 49 -9.87 -10.40 3.80
C ILE A 49 -10.39 -11.27 2.67
N HIS A 50 -9.53 -11.74 1.77
CA HIS A 50 -9.92 -12.68 0.73
C HIS A 50 -10.42 -13.99 1.34
N ASP A 51 -9.69 -14.58 2.28
CA ASP A 51 -10.11 -15.82 2.98
C ASP A 51 -11.40 -15.63 3.80
N LEU A 52 -11.53 -14.49 4.51
CA LEU A 52 -12.75 -14.16 5.25
C LEU A 52 -13.95 -13.99 4.32
N THR A 53 -13.79 -13.28 3.20
CA THR A 53 -14.89 -13.02 2.25
C THR A 53 -15.28 -14.28 1.48
N TRP A 54 -14.31 -15.13 1.16
CA TRP A 54 -14.56 -16.47 0.60
C TRP A 54 -15.46 -17.30 1.53
N SER A 55 -15.18 -17.29 2.84
CA SER A 55 -16.00 -18.03 3.82
C SER A 55 -17.44 -17.49 3.99
N LEU A 56 -17.64 -16.20 3.69
CA LEU A 56 -18.90 -15.49 3.95
C LEU A 56 -19.83 -15.42 2.74
N SER A 57 -19.29 -15.38 1.52
CA SER A 57 -20.09 -15.02 0.35
C SER A 57 -19.95 -15.98 -0.85
N SER A 58 -18.95 -16.87 -0.90
CA SER A 58 -18.70 -17.82 -2.02
C SER A 58 -18.78 -17.20 -3.43
N ILE A 59 -18.58 -15.88 -3.55
CA ILE A 59 -18.60 -15.13 -4.80
C ILE A 59 -17.18 -14.55 -5.00
N ASP A 60 -16.46 -15.09 -5.99
CA ASP A 60 -15.07 -14.75 -6.29
C ASP A 60 -14.84 -13.26 -6.54
N TRP A 61 -15.69 -12.63 -7.37
CA TRP A 61 -15.48 -11.25 -7.80
C TRP A 61 -15.68 -10.24 -6.66
N LEU A 62 -16.62 -10.51 -5.75
CA LEU A 62 -16.88 -9.67 -4.58
C LEU A 62 -15.71 -9.74 -3.61
N SER A 63 -15.19 -10.95 -3.37
CA SER A 63 -13.99 -11.17 -2.54
C SER A 63 -12.77 -10.44 -3.08
N PHE A 64 -12.61 -10.41 -4.41
CA PHE A 64 -11.53 -9.65 -5.05
C PHE A 64 -11.74 -8.14 -4.90
N LEU A 65 -12.96 -7.64 -5.12
CA LEU A 65 -13.27 -6.21 -5.04
C LEU A 65 -13.10 -5.68 -3.61
N THR A 66 -13.61 -6.40 -2.61
CA THR A 66 -13.51 -6.02 -1.19
C THR A 66 -12.05 -6.05 -0.74
N ALA A 67 -11.30 -7.12 -1.04
CA ALA A 67 -9.89 -7.22 -0.69
C ALA A 67 -9.07 -6.09 -1.33
N THR A 68 -9.28 -5.79 -2.60
CA THR A 68 -8.58 -4.70 -3.31
C THR A 68 -8.94 -3.33 -2.75
N SER A 69 -10.22 -3.09 -2.45
CA SER A 69 -10.70 -1.84 -1.87
C SER A 69 -10.13 -1.62 -0.47
N THR A 70 -10.16 -2.64 0.39
CA THR A 70 -9.61 -2.54 1.74
C THR A 70 -8.09 -2.37 1.72
N SER A 71 -7.37 -3.10 0.86
CA SER A 71 -5.92 -2.92 0.70
C SER A 71 -5.56 -1.52 0.23
N THR A 72 -6.32 -0.94 -0.70
CA THR A 72 -6.13 0.44 -1.17
C THR A 72 -6.42 1.46 -0.08
N MET A 73 -7.51 1.29 0.68
CA MET A 73 -7.85 2.14 1.82
C MET A 73 -6.77 2.10 2.91
N VAL A 74 -6.32 0.90 3.30
CA VAL A 74 -5.28 0.73 4.34
C VAL A 74 -3.96 1.32 3.87
N ASN A 75 -3.55 1.08 2.61
CA ASN A 75 -2.35 1.69 2.06
C ASN A 75 -2.44 3.22 2.05
N TYR A 76 -3.58 3.78 1.63
CA TYR A 76 -3.75 5.24 1.59
C TYR A 76 -3.77 5.85 3.00
N ILE A 77 -4.56 5.31 3.92
CA ILE A 77 -4.67 5.77 5.31
C ILE A 77 -3.31 5.64 6.00
N GLY A 78 -2.65 4.49 5.86
CA GLY A 78 -1.35 4.28 6.45
C GLY A 78 -0.29 5.22 5.90
N GLN A 79 -0.25 5.45 4.59
CA GLN A 79 0.65 6.44 4.00
C GLN A 79 0.35 7.84 4.56
N LYS A 80 -0.92 8.22 4.67
CA LYS A 80 -1.35 9.53 5.17
C LYS A 80 -1.04 9.78 6.64
N TYR A 81 -1.31 8.83 7.51
CA TYR A 81 -1.26 9.03 8.96
C TYR A 81 0.01 8.49 9.62
N ILE A 82 0.65 7.47 9.03
CA ILE A 82 1.81 6.79 9.60
C ILE A 82 3.10 7.16 8.86
N VAL A 83 3.11 7.12 7.53
CA VAL A 83 4.32 7.35 6.72
C VAL A 83 4.62 8.83 6.58
N PHE A 84 3.66 9.62 6.13
CA PHE A 84 3.80 11.04 5.84
C PHE A 84 3.13 11.91 6.90
N LYS A 85 3.30 11.51 8.16
CA LYS A 85 2.79 12.29 9.29
C LYS A 85 3.46 13.67 9.27
N HIS A 86 2.69 14.69 8.90
CA HIS A 86 3.12 16.08 8.95
C HIS A 86 3.48 16.41 10.41
N ARG A 87 4.77 16.63 10.67
CA ARG A 87 5.25 17.33 11.84
C ARG A 87 5.55 18.77 11.44
#